data_AF-A0A0J1FV43-F1
#
_entry.id   AF-A0A0J1FV43-F1
#
_cell.length_a   1.000
_cell.length_b   1.000
_cell.length_c   1.000
_cell.angle_alpha   90.00
_cell.angle_beta   90.00
_cell.angle_gamma   90.00
#
_symmetry.space_group_name_H-M   'P 1'
#
loop_
_entity.id
_entity.type
_entity.pdbx_description
1 polymer ?
#
loop_
_entity_poly.entity_id
_entity_poly.type
_entity_poly.pdbx_seq_one_letter_code
_entity_poly.pdbx_strand_id
1 'polypeptide(L)'
;MHPIDRSIVQPALDRFLNREVYLHLETTNGAYAAHRQESKMTVGAYIRNGRISFIRGTITGEGPYRVGLKMQDGWVYAEGLTDFDLGQEGKLLLAGHDEEGRLAVALELSMEPFEL
;
A
#
# COMPACT_ATOMS: atom_id res chain seq x y z
N MET A 1 0.21 -6.19 12.15
CA MET A 1 0.07 -6.67 10.76
C MET A 1 0.34 -8.17 10.69
N HIS A 2 -0.28 -8.83 9.70
CA HIS A 2 -0.20 -10.26 9.43
C HIS A 2 0.26 -10.49 7.99
N PRO A 3 0.84 -11.65 7.64
CA PRO A 3 1.19 -11.97 6.26
C PRO A 3 -0.01 -11.86 5.33
N ILE A 4 0.15 -11.26 4.15
CA ILE A 4 -0.93 -11.09 3.18
C ILE A 4 -1.60 -12.41 2.83
N ASP A 5 -2.92 -12.44 3.02
CA ASP A 5 -3.84 -13.41 2.43
C ASP A 5 -4.66 -12.73 1.34
N ARG A 6 -4.45 -13.12 0.07
CA ARG A 6 -5.15 -12.54 -1.08
C ARG A 6 -6.66 -12.75 -1.01
N SER A 7 -7.13 -13.82 -0.39
CA SER A 7 -8.56 -14.10 -0.22
C SER A 7 -9.23 -13.14 0.77
N ILE A 8 -8.44 -12.47 1.62
CA ILE A 8 -8.90 -11.45 2.56
C ILE A 8 -8.67 -10.04 2.00
N VAL A 9 -7.49 -9.79 1.45
CA VAL A 9 -7.10 -8.45 0.98
C VAL A 9 -7.87 -8.02 -0.26
N GLN A 10 -8.12 -8.92 -1.22
CA GLN A 10 -8.86 -8.55 -2.44
C GLN A 10 -10.30 -8.08 -2.11
N PRO A 11 -11.12 -8.81 -1.33
CA PRO A 11 -12.42 -8.30 -0.90
C PRO A 11 -12.30 -7.01 -0.09
N ALA A 12 -11.25 -6.85 0.74
CA ALA A 12 -11.05 -5.64 1.51
C ALA A 12 -10.80 -4.40 0.62
N LEU A 13 -10.04 -4.55 -0.47
CA LEU A 13 -9.85 -3.53 -1.51
C LEU A 13 -11.17 -3.19 -2.20
N ASP A 14 -11.98 -4.20 -2.52
CA ASP A 14 -13.21 -4.05 -3.29
C ASP A 14 -14.26 -3.17 -2.56
N ARG A 15 -14.21 -3.11 -1.22
CA ARG A 15 -15.08 -2.24 -0.40
C ARG A 15 -14.93 -0.74 -0.70
N PHE A 16 -13.80 -0.33 -1.27
CA PHE A 16 -13.46 1.06 -1.57
C PHE A 16 -13.76 1.44 -3.03
N LEU A 17 -14.18 0.50 -3.89
CA LEU A 17 -14.43 0.75 -5.31
C LEU A 17 -15.50 1.82 -5.52
N ASN A 18 -15.23 2.73 -6.46
CA ASN A 18 -16.13 3.81 -6.88
C ASN A 18 -16.55 4.75 -5.72
N ARG A 19 -15.71 4.88 -4.70
CA ARG A 19 -15.87 5.82 -3.59
C ARG A 19 -14.70 6.80 -3.57
N GLU A 20 -14.91 7.98 -2.99
CA GLU A 20 -13.79 8.85 -2.61
C GLU A 20 -13.18 8.29 -1.32
N VAL A 21 -11.87 8.06 -1.33
CA VAL A 21 -11.12 7.46 -0.22
C VAL A 21 -9.81 8.21 0.00
N TYR A 22 -9.28 8.11 1.22
CA TYR A 22 -7.98 8.63 1.60
C TYR A 22 -6.91 7.56 1.38
N LEU A 23 -5.91 7.91 0.58
CA LEU A 23 -4.71 7.13 0.33
C LEU A 23 -3.57 7.64 1.21
N HIS A 24 -2.91 6.70 1.88
CA HIS A 24 -1.50 6.84 2.27
C HIS A 24 -0.65 5.99 1.31
N LEU A 25 0.35 6.60 0.69
CA LEU A 25 1.35 5.89 -0.09
C LEU A 25 2.73 6.36 0.34
N GLU A 26 3.54 5.44 0.82
CA GLU A 26 4.91 5.71 1.20
C GLU A 26 5.80 4.64 0.59
N THR A 27 6.87 5.05 -0.08
CA THR A 27 7.91 4.14 -0.52
C THR A 27 9.23 4.66 0.00
N THR A 28 9.98 3.83 0.70
CA THR A 28 11.38 4.11 1.00
C THR A 28 12.24 3.44 -0.06
N ASN A 29 13.49 3.88 -0.15
CA ASN A 29 14.44 3.30 -1.08
C ASN A 29 14.66 1.77 -0.90
N GLY A 30 14.14 1.13 0.16
CA GLY A 30 14.31 -0.29 0.44
C GLY A 30 13.92 -1.26 -0.69
N ALA A 31 12.89 -0.95 -1.50
CA ALA A 31 12.47 -1.83 -2.60
C ALA A 31 13.37 -1.75 -3.86
N TYR A 32 14.06 -0.62 -4.07
CA TYR A 32 14.87 -0.36 -5.29
C TYR A 32 16.37 -0.15 -5.01
N ALA A 33 16.78 0.07 -3.76
CA ALA A 33 18.14 0.47 -3.40
C ALA A 33 19.08 -0.69 -3.04
N ALA A 34 18.65 -1.95 -3.19
CA ALA A 34 19.51 -3.12 -2.99
C ALA A 34 20.80 -3.10 -3.84
N HIS A 35 20.90 -2.21 -4.83
CA HIS A 35 22.06 -2.08 -5.70
C HIS A 35 23.12 -1.05 -5.24
N ARG A 36 22.89 -0.24 -4.20
CA ARG A 36 23.88 0.73 -3.68
C ARG A 36 23.97 0.62 -2.16
N GLN A 37 25.20 0.50 -1.65
CA GLN A 37 25.54 0.42 -0.22
C GLN A 37 25.25 1.72 0.54
N GLU A 38 24.04 2.27 0.44
CA GLU A 38 23.61 3.45 1.17
C GLU A 38 22.78 3.01 2.37
N SER A 39 23.39 3.07 3.56
CA SER A 39 22.82 2.68 4.86
C SER A 39 21.70 3.60 5.37
N LYS A 40 21.14 4.47 4.52
CA LYS A 40 20.10 5.43 4.89
C LYS A 40 18.88 5.22 4.00
N MET A 41 17.81 4.73 4.63
CA MET A 41 16.46 4.75 4.06
C MET A 41 16.05 6.19 3.77
N THR A 42 16.06 6.60 2.51
CA THR A 42 15.43 7.84 2.07
C THR A 42 14.01 7.55 1.62
N VAL A 43 13.06 8.38 2.04
CA VAL A 43 11.69 8.34 1.52
C VAL A 43 11.74 8.73 0.04
N GLY A 44 11.35 7.80 -0.84
CA GLY A 44 11.30 8.01 -2.28
C GLY A 44 10.02 8.74 -2.70
N ALA A 45 8.87 8.38 -2.13
CA ALA A 45 7.59 9.03 -2.36
C ALA A 45 6.77 9.01 -1.08
N TYR A 46 6.04 10.10 -0.83
CA TYR A 46 5.17 10.23 0.33
C TYR A 46 3.90 10.98 -0.05
N ILE A 47 2.75 10.32 0.14
CA ILE A 47 1.41 10.88 -0.01
C ILE A 47 0.65 10.51 1.25
N ARG A 48 0.20 11.51 2.01
CA ARG A 48 -0.65 11.34 3.18
C ARG A 48 -1.99 12.02 2.92
N ASN A 49 -3.09 11.33 3.22
CA ASN A 49 -4.45 11.84 2.99
C ASN A 49 -4.72 12.28 1.54
N GLY A 50 -4.09 11.63 0.57
CA GLY A 50 -4.37 11.85 -0.85
C GLY A 50 -5.77 11.35 -1.18
N ARG A 51 -6.68 12.24 -1.58
CA ARG A 51 -8.03 11.84 -1.98
C ARG A 51 -8.01 11.25 -3.40
N ILE A 52 -8.48 10.01 -3.53
CA ILE A 52 -8.58 9.32 -4.81
C ILE A 52 -9.94 8.64 -4.95
N SER A 53 -10.29 8.28 -6.18
CA SER A 53 -11.34 7.30 -6.46
C SER A 53 -10.85 6.34 -7.53
N PHE A 54 -11.10 5.04 -7.33
CA PHE A 54 -10.65 4.00 -8.24
C PHE A 54 -11.79 3.05 -8.64
N ILE A 55 -11.77 2.66 -9.91
CA ILE A 55 -12.78 1.80 -10.55
C ILE A 55 -12.37 0.32 -10.51
N ARG A 56 -11.10 0.02 -10.22
CA ARG A 56 -10.58 -1.34 -10.06
C ARG A 56 -9.38 -1.36 -9.13
N GLY A 57 -9.42 -2.19 -8.09
CA GLY A 57 -8.28 -2.52 -7.24
C GLY A 57 -7.92 -3.99 -7.44
N THR A 58 -6.64 -4.33 -7.55
CA THR A 58 -6.23 -5.72 -7.73
C THR A 58 -4.94 -6.02 -6.98
N ILE A 59 -4.97 -7.07 -6.15
CA ILE A 59 -3.77 -7.67 -5.55
C ILE A 59 -3.34 -8.91 -6.35
N THR A 60 -2.05 -8.97 -6.70
CA THR A 60 -1.47 -10.10 -7.43
C THR A 60 -0.07 -10.44 -6.92
N GLY A 61 0.49 -11.56 -7.39
CA GLY A 61 1.77 -12.10 -6.94
C GLY A 61 1.58 -13.32 -6.04
N GLU A 62 2.69 -13.99 -5.76
CA GLU A 62 2.79 -15.18 -4.90
C GLU A 62 3.68 -14.90 -3.66
N GLY A 63 3.94 -13.62 -3.37
CA GLY A 63 4.76 -13.16 -2.25
C GLY A 63 6.23 -12.85 -2.65
N PRO A 64 6.71 -11.60 -2.49
CA PRO A 64 5.94 -10.39 -2.17
C PRO A 64 4.84 -10.10 -3.18
N TYR A 65 3.84 -9.34 -2.74
CA TYR A 65 2.66 -8.99 -3.53
C TYR A 65 2.75 -7.58 -4.10
N ARG A 66 1.87 -7.31 -5.06
CA ARG A 66 1.67 -6.00 -5.66
C ARG A 66 0.20 -5.64 -5.70
N VAL A 67 -0.11 -4.37 -5.46
CA VAL A 67 -1.45 -3.80 -5.56
C VAL A 67 -1.46 -2.68 -6.59
N GLY A 68 -2.40 -2.75 -7.52
CA GLY A 68 -2.69 -1.69 -8.48
C GLY A 68 -4.12 -1.17 -8.33
N LEU A 69 -4.27 0.15 -8.28
CA LEU A 69 -5.55 0.85 -8.25
C LEU A 69 -5.72 1.65 -9.55
N LYS A 70 -6.69 1.29 -10.39
CA LYS A 70 -7.06 2.04 -11.59
C LYS A 70 -8.02 3.17 -11.22
N MET A 71 -7.58 4.41 -11.36
CA MET A 71 -8.44 5.60 -11.30
C MET A 71 -9.03 5.89 -12.69
N GLN A 72 -9.85 6.92 -12.83
CA GLN A 72 -10.35 7.34 -14.16
C GLN A 72 -9.16 7.73 -15.08
N ASP A 73 -8.33 8.65 -14.62
CA ASP A 73 -7.26 9.27 -15.43
C ASP A 73 -5.84 8.85 -15.00
N GLY A 74 -5.70 7.79 -14.21
CA GLY A 74 -4.40 7.37 -13.72
C GLY A 74 -4.39 6.06 -12.97
N TRP A 75 -3.27 5.78 -12.32
CA TRP A 75 -3.04 4.56 -11.53
C TRP A 75 -2.26 4.89 -10.26
N VAL A 76 -2.55 4.12 -9.20
CA VAL A 76 -1.67 3.99 -8.02
C VAL A 76 -1.14 2.56 -8.03
N TYR A 77 0.14 2.38 -7.78
CA TYR A 77 0.77 1.07 -7.80
C TYR A 77 1.79 0.95 -6.66
N ALA A 78 1.74 -0.16 -5.93
CA ALA A 78 2.69 -0.51 -4.88
C ALA A 78 3.13 -1.96 -5.05
N GLU A 79 4.43 -2.21 -4.94
CA GLU A 79 5.08 -3.51 -5.09
C GLU A 79 6.00 -3.77 -3.90
N GLY A 80 6.15 -5.04 -3.52
CA GLY A 80 6.92 -5.45 -2.35
C GLY A 80 6.08 -5.60 -1.09
N LEU A 81 4.74 -5.64 -1.21
CA LEU A 81 3.83 -5.78 -0.07
C LEU A 81 3.89 -7.21 0.49
N THR A 82 4.08 -7.33 1.80
CA THR A 82 4.22 -8.62 2.49
C THR A 82 3.16 -8.80 3.57
N ASP A 83 2.75 -7.70 4.20
CA ASP A 83 1.92 -7.67 5.39
C ASP A 83 0.65 -6.84 5.17
N PHE A 84 -0.42 -7.20 5.87
CA PHE A 84 -1.65 -6.43 5.91
C PHE A 84 -2.20 -6.30 7.32
N ASP A 85 -3.03 -5.28 7.50
CA ASP A 85 -3.87 -5.11 8.67
C ASP A 85 -5.22 -4.54 8.23
N LEU A 86 -6.29 -5.11 8.77
CA LEU A 86 -7.62 -4.53 8.66
C LEU A 86 -7.84 -3.85 10.01
N GLY A 87 -7.35 -2.62 10.16
CA GLY A 87 -7.47 -1.87 11.41
C GLY A 87 -8.94 -1.73 11.88
N GLN A 88 -9.18 -1.02 12.99
CA GLN A 88 -10.55 -0.76 13.42
C GLN A 88 -11.32 0.04 12.37
N GLU A 89 -12.56 -0.42 12.12
CA GLU A 89 -13.57 0.06 11.17
C GLU A 89 -13.07 0.84 9.93
N GLY A 90 -13.09 0.18 8.77
CA GLY A 90 -13.05 0.86 7.47
C GLY A 90 -11.66 1.21 6.92
N LYS A 91 -10.58 0.66 7.49
CA LYS A 91 -9.21 0.81 6.97
C LYS A 91 -8.68 -0.48 6.34
N LEU A 92 -7.79 -0.34 5.38
CA LEU A 92 -6.94 -1.40 4.84
C LEU A 92 -5.50 -0.88 4.85
N LEU A 93 -4.64 -1.48 5.64
CA LEU A 93 -3.23 -1.13 5.74
C LEU A 93 -2.43 -2.23 5.07
N LEU A 94 -1.64 -1.93 4.05
CA LEU A 94 -0.72 -2.87 3.40
C LEU A 94 0.69 -2.34 3.56
N ALA A 95 1.61 -3.20 3.96
CA ALA A 95 3.01 -2.84 4.14
C ALA A 95 3.93 -3.90 3.54
N GLY A 96 5.11 -3.45 3.14
CA GLY A 96 6.25 -4.26 2.78
C GLY A 96 7.44 -3.82 3.59
N HIS A 97 8.22 -4.78 4.10
CA HIS A 97 9.41 -4.52 4.89
C HIS A 97 10.67 -5.02 4.15
N ASP A 98 11.81 -4.38 4.39
CA ASP A 98 13.10 -4.85 3.89
C ASP A 98 13.65 -6.01 4.74
N GLU A 99 14.84 -6.51 4.39
CA GLU A 99 15.50 -7.62 5.09
C GLU A 99 15.82 -7.31 6.57
N GLU A 100 15.89 -6.03 6.95
CA GLU A 100 16.11 -5.57 8.32
C GLU A 100 14.79 -5.32 9.07
N GLY A 101 13.64 -5.57 8.44
CA GLY A 101 12.30 -5.35 9.01
C GLY A 101 11.85 -3.89 9.00
N ARG A 102 12.55 -2.99 8.28
CA ARG A 102 12.20 -1.58 8.16
C ARG A 102 11.16 -1.40 7.05
N LEU A 103 10.28 -0.41 7.19
CA LEU A 103 9.24 -0.14 6.18
C LEU A 103 9.85 0.21 4.82
N ALA A 104 9.58 -0.62 3.81
CA ALA A 104 10.00 -0.44 2.42
C ALA A 104 8.90 0.21 1.58
N VAL A 105 7.65 -0.19 1.79
CA VAL A 105 6.47 0.32 1.08
C VAL A 105 5.25 0.26 1.99
N ALA A 106 4.38 1.25 1.91
CA ALA A 106 3.05 1.25 2.50
C ALA A 106 2.02 1.74 1.48
N LEU A 107 0.91 1.00 1.35
CA LEU A 107 -0.29 1.44 0.66
C LEU A 107 -1.46 1.24 1.63
N GLU A 108 -2.04 2.34 2.07
CA GLU A 108 -3.15 2.32 3.03
C GLU A 108 -4.35 3.07 2.46
N LEU A 109 -5.54 2.53 2.71
CA LEU A 109 -6.81 3.10 2.30
C LEU A 109 -7.73 3.26 3.50
N SER A 110 -8.44 4.39 3.54
CA SER A 110 -9.47 4.66 4.55
C SER A 110 -10.62 5.49 3.98
N MET A 111 -11.81 5.33 4.56
CA MET A 111 -12.95 6.21 4.32
C MET A 111 -12.80 7.58 4.99
N GLU A 112 -11.93 7.69 6.00
CA GLU A 112 -11.68 8.91 6.76
C GLU A 112 -10.20 9.32 6.65
N PRO A 113 -9.86 10.60 6.85
CA PRO A 113 -8.47 11.01 6.91
C PRO A 113 -7.71 10.22 7.99
N PHE A 114 -6.47 9.86 7.70
CA PHE A 114 -5.57 9.36 8.72
C PHE A 114 -5.11 10.49 9.63
N GLU A 115 -5.12 10.23 10.94
CA GLU A 115 -4.62 11.15 11.97
C GLU A 115 -3.09 11.32 11.90
N LEU A 116 -2.60 12.41 12.49
CA LEU A 116 -1.17 12.78 12.55
C LEU A 116 -0.48 12.14 13.75
#